data_AF-R5P4S0-F1
#
_entry.id   AF-R5P4S0-F1
#
_cell.length_a   1.000
_cell.length_b   1.000
_cell.length_c   1.000
_cell.angle_alpha   90.00
_cell.angle_beta   90.00
_cell.angle_gamma   90.00
#
_symmetry.space_group_name_H-M   'P 1'
#
loop_
_entity.id
_entity.type
_entity.pdbx_description
1 polymer ?
#
loop_
_entity_poly.entity_id
_entity_poly.type
_entity_poly.pdbx_seq_one_letter_code
_entity_poly.pdbx_strand_id
1 'polypeptide(L)' 'MNTGMHTTTFSEMLELPEGGYLIDTPGIKGFGTFDIEPEELTSYFKDIFQFSKDCRFNNCTLTHEPGCAVLKAVEAY' A
#
# COMPACT_ATOMS: atom_id res chain seq x y z
N MET A 1 -8.46 26.09 8.44
CA MET A 1 -7.36 26.62 7.62
C MET A 1 -6.03 26.04 8.11
N ASN A 2 -5.82 24.73 8.02
CA ASN A 2 -4.59 24.08 8.50
C ASN A 2 -4.31 22.76 7.74
N THR A 3 -4.30 22.83 6.41
CA THR A 3 -3.81 21.73 5.57
C THR A 3 -2.60 22.25 4.78
N GLY A 4 -1.53 21.44 4.72
CA GLY A 4 -0.35 21.78 3.95
C GLY A 4 -0.69 22.01 2.47
N MET A 5 0.01 22.93 1.82
CA MET A 5 -0.18 23.26 0.41
C MET A 5 1.00 22.71 -0.40
N HIS A 6 0.72 21.80 -1.33
CA HIS A 6 1.72 21.37 -2.32
C HIS A 6 1.94 22.51 -3.32
N THR A 7 3.18 22.99 -3.45
CA THR A 7 3.57 24.06 -4.37
C THR A 7 4.15 23.52 -5.69
N THR A 8 4.67 22.29 -5.69
CA THR A 8 5.16 21.61 -6.89
C THR A 8 3.98 21.19 -7.77
N THR A 9 3.96 21.64 -9.03
CA THR A 9 2.85 21.41 -9.98
C THR A 9 3.22 20.50 -11.16
N PHE A 10 4.51 20.19 -11.34
CA PHE A 10 5.02 19.30 -12.38
C PHE A 10 6.11 18.39 -11.82
N SER A 11 6.37 17.27 -12.49
CA SER A 11 7.46 16.37 -12.11
C SER A 11 8.78 16.84 -12.73
N GLU A 12 9.85 16.84 -11.95
CA GLU A 12 11.21 17.20 -12.38
C GLU A 12 12.18 16.06 -12.08
N MET A 13 13.15 15.85 -12.97
CA MET A 13 14.23 14.87 -12.79
C MET A 13 15.54 15.60 -12.50
N LEU A 14 16.11 15.35 -11.34
CA LEU A 14 17.33 15.97 -10.84
C LEU A 14 18.48 14.96 -10.88
N GLU A 15 19.61 15.33 -11.44
CA GLU A 15 20.82 14.49 -11.43
C GLU A 15 21.52 14.60 -10.07
N LEU A 16 21.94 13.47 -9.51
CA LEU A 16 22.63 13.41 -8.22
C LEU A 16 24.15 13.51 -8.38
N PRO A 17 24.87 14.22 -7.49
CA PRO A 17 26.34 14.39 -7.60
C PRO A 17 27.14 13.09 -7.62
N GLU A 18 26.62 12.05 -6.98
CA GLU A 18 27.27 10.72 -6.91
C GLU A 18 26.74 9.74 -7.98
N GLY A 19 25.92 10.23 -8.91
CA GLY A 19 25.27 9.45 -9.95
C GLY A 19 23.84 9.03 -9.59
N GLY A 20 23.01 8.83 -10.61
CA GLY A 20 21.59 8.53 -10.48
C GLY A 20 20.72 9.79 -10.57
N TYR A 21 19.40 9.60 -10.43
CA TYR A 21 18.41 10.65 -10.59
C TYR A 21 17.37 10.62 -9.46
N LEU A 22 16.93 11.80 -9.03
CA LEU A 22 15.77 12.00 -8.16
C LEU A 22 14.63 12.57 -9.00
N ILE A 23 13.47 11.92 -9.00
CA ILE A 23 12.26 12.50 -9.59
C ILE A 23 11.46 13.14 -8.46
N ASP A 24 11.39 14.47 -8.43
CA ASP A 24 10.46 15.20 -7.59
C ASP A 24 9.10 15.23 -8.28
N THR A 25 8.03 14.83 -7.59
CA THR A 25 6.68 14.79 -8.14
C THR A 25 5.75 15.66 -7.29
N PRO A 26 4.68 16.22 -7.89
CA PRO A 26 3.63 16.88 -7.11
C PRO A 26 3.06 15.95 -6.03
N GLY A 27 2.74 16.53 -4.87
CA GLY A 27 2.08 15.78 -3.81
C GLY A 27 0.75 15.20 -4.28
N ILE A 28 0.60 13.88 -4.16
CA ILE A 28 -0.60 13.16 -4.56
C ILE A 28 -1.71 13.46 -3.54
N LYS A 29 -2.78 14.12 -3.97
CA LYS A 29 -3.97 14.41 -3.12
C LYS A 29 -5.06 13.35 -3.19
N GLY A 30 -5.01 12.45 -4.17
CA GLY A 30 -5.99 11.40 -4.37
C GLY A 30 -5.29 10.13 -4.82
N PHE A 31 -5.50 9.06 -4.08
CA PHE A 31 -5.14 7.73 -4.51
C PHE A 31 -6.29 7.18 -5.34
N GLY A 32 -6.04 6.90 -6.61
CA GLY A 32 -6.96 6.12 -7.42
C GLY A 32 -6.54 4.66 -7.37
N THR A 33 -7.34 3.80 -6.76
CA THR A 33 -7.21 2.35 -6.90
C THR A 33 -7.80 1.95 -8.25
N PHE A 34 -7.16 2.39 -9.33
CA PHE A 34 -7.55 1.99 -10.68
C PHE A 34 -6.91 0.63 -10.96
N ASP A 35 -7.71 -0.31 -11.45
CA ASP A 35 -7.28 -1.63 -11.92
C ASP A 35 -6.57 -2.54 -10.88
N ILE A 36 -7.00 -2.50 -9.61
CA ILE A 36 -6.57 -3.48 -8.60
C ILE A 36 -7.75 -4.39 -8.28
N GLU A 37 -7.61 -5.68 -8.57
CA GLU A 37 -8.60 -6.66 -8.15
C GLU A 37 -8.46 -6.97 -6.65
N PRO A 38 -9.56 -7.26 -5.93
CA PRO A 38 -9.53 -7.54 -4.49
C PRO A 38 -8.53 -8.63 -4.08
N GLU A 39 -8.33 -9.63 -4.93
CA GLU A 39 -7.43 -10.75 -4.71
C GLU A 39 -5.95 -10.32 -4.76
N GLU A 40 -5.62 -9.28 -5.51
CA GLU A 40 -4.25 -8.78 -5.66
C GLU A 40 -3.82 -7.92 -4.46
N LEU A 41 -4.78 -7.22 -3.85
CA LEU A 41 -4.55 -6.26 -2.78
C LEU A 41 -3.75 -6.85 -1.61
N THR A 42 -4.01 -8.13 -1.28
CA THR A 42 -3.32 -8.87 -0.20
C THR A 42 -1.80 -8.87 -0.40
N SER A 43 -1.33 -8.95 -1.64
CA SER A 43 0.10 -9.04 -1.97
C SER A 43 0.86 -7.71 -1.83
N TYR A 44 0.14 -6.58 -1.85
CA TYR A 44 0.74 -5.24 -1.77
C TYR A 44 1.10 -4.83 -0.34
N PHE A 45 0.60 -5.55 0.66
CA PHE A 45 0.90 -5.34 2.06
C PHE A 45 1.70 -6.51 2.60
N LYS A 46 2.99 -6.27 2.89
CA LYS A 46 3.96 -7.30 3.30
C LYS A 46 3.47 -8.16 4.47
N ASP A 47 2.94 -7.53 5.52
CA ASP A 47 2.51 -8.24 6.72
C ASP A 47 1.26 -9.07 6.46
N ILE A 48 0.29 -8.49 5.76
CA ILE A 48 -0.94 -9.18 5.34
C ILE A 48 -0.58 -10.41 4.48
N PHE A 49 0.31 -10.24 3.49
CA PHE A 49 0.80 -11.33 2.63
C PHE A 49 1.52 -12.43 3.41
N GLN A 50 2.22 -12.07 4.49
CA GLN A 50 2.89 -13.04 5.33
C GLN A 50 1.88 -13.89 6.11
N PHE A 51 0.92 -13.27 6.80
CA PHE A 51 -0.05 -13.97 7.65
C PHE A 51 -1.13 -14.69 6.85
N SER A 52 -1.49 -14.22 5.65
CA SER A 52 -2.55 -14.83 4.83
C SER A 52 -2.27 -16.28 4.45
N LYS A 53 -1.00 -16.71 4.45
CA LYS A 53 -0.56 -18.09 4.19
C LYS A 53 -1.09 -19.10 5.21
N ASP A 54 -1.36 -18.64 6.42
CA ASP A 54 -1.85 -19.49 7.52
C ASP A 54 -3.38 -19.39 7.68
N CYS A 55 -4.07 -18.72 6.74
CA CYS A 55 -5.53 -18.70 6.72
C CYS A 55 -6.08 -20.10 6.50
N ARG A 56 -7.19 -20.41 7.18
CA ARG A 56 -7.90 -21.69 7.02
C ARG A 56 -8.37 -21.94 5.58
N PHE A 57 -8.69 -20.87 4.84
CA PHE A 57 -9.23 -20.94 3.48
C PHE A 57 -8.28 -20.27 2.49
N ASN A 58 -8.06 -20.92 1.35
CA ASN A 58 -7.18 -20.41 0.28
C ASN A 58 -7.70 -19.13 -0.39
N ASN A 59 -9.02 -18.88 -0.33
CA ASN A 59 -9.70 -17.71 -0.88
C ASN A 59 -10.24 -16.78 0.23
N CYS A 60 -9.54 -16.71 1.36
CA CYS A 60 -9.92 -15.85 2.48
C CYS A 60 -9.84 -14.37 2.07
N THR A 61 -10.94 -13.64 2.22
CA THR A 61 -11.03 -12.19 1.94
C THR A 61 -10.50 -11.33 3.07
N LEU A 62 -10.09 -11.96 4.19
CA LEU A 62 -9.48 -11.33 5.36
C LEU A 62 -10.44 -10.43 6.16
N THR A 63 -11.75 -10.55 5.93
CA THR A 63 -12.73 -9.60 6.48
C THR A 63 -13.60 -10.20 7.59
N HIS A 64 -13.96 -11.49 7.50
CA HIS A 64 -14.90 -12.11 8.45
C HIS A 64 -14.72 -13.63 8.57
N GLU A 65 -13.81 -14.25 7.82
CA GLU A 65 -13.71 -15.70 7.74
C GLU A 65 -13.22 -16.32 9.04
N PRO A 66 -13.88 -17.41 9.50
CA PRO A 66 -13.45 -18.10 10.70
C PRO A 66 -12.08 -18.76 10.49
N GLY A 67 -11.12 -18.43 11.35
CA GLY A 67 -9.75 -18.93 11.22
C GLY A 67 -8.90 -18.12 10.24
N CYS A 68 -9.28 -16.89 9.91
CA CYS A 68 -8.41 -15.92 9.26
C CYS A 68 -7.17 -15.63 10.14
N ALA A 69 -5.99 -15.95 9.64
CA ALA A 69 -4.74 -15.71 10.36
C ALA A 69 -4.38 -14.22 10.43
N VAL A 70 -4.77 -13.44 9.42
CA VAL A 70 -4.56 -11.97 9.42
C VAL A 70 -5.36 -11.30 10.55
N LEU A 71 -6.66 -11.62 10.69
CA LEU A 71 -7.48 -11.05 11.78
C LEU A 71 -6.95 -11.46 13.16
N LYS A 72 -6.54 -12.72 13.33
CA LYS A 72 -5.89 -13.16 14.58
C LYS A 72 -4.60 -12.40 14.87
N ALA A 73 -3.78 -12.12 13.85
CA ALA A 73 -2.57 -11.35 14.01
C ALA A 73 -2.85 -9.89 14.43
N VAL A 74 -3.92 -9.29 13.90
CA VAL A 74 -4.39 -7.96 14.32
C VAL A 74 -4.87 -7.95 15.77
N GLU A 75 -5.62 -8.97 16.20
CA GLU A 75 -6.10 -9.09 17.59
C GLU A 75 -4.99 -9.36 18.61
N ALA A 76 -3.87 -9.94 18.16
CA ALA A 76 -2.72 -10.26 19.01
C ALA A 76 -1.71 -9.11 19.17
N TYR A 77 -1.88 -8.01 18.44
CA TYR A 77 -1.08 -6.78 18.53
C TYR A 77 -1.56 -5.87 19.66
#